data_AF-A0AAD9J696-F1
#
_entry.id   AF-A0AAD9J696-F1
#
_cell.length_a   1.000
_cell.length_b   1.000
_cell.length_c   1.000
_cell.angle_alpha   90.00
_cell.angle_beta   90.00
_cell.angle_gamma   90.00
#
_symmetry.space_group_name_H-M   'P 1'
#
loop_
_entity.id
_entity.type
_entity.pdbx_description
1 polymer ?
#
loop_
_entity_poly.entity_id
_entity_poly.type
_entity_poly.pdbx_seq_one_letter_code
_entity_poly.pdbx_strand_id
1 'polypeptide(L)'
;MCVSSYGGLPKCVCAAGYQLQVDGRSCVDDGKYPTPMFVYSIGTALCRFPGNLPDMNLNDVTLDTQCFLTNRRAVLALGANIRENTLYFAENATKTISKVKLSRGESPEIIIGGTGVVEDRGIRPRIERSSLDGTGRQVFVLDDLGSPIHLSIDYLTDR
;
A
#
# COMPACT_ATOMS: atom_id res chain seq x y z
N MET A 1 -7.60 -18.92 -18.20
CA MET A 1 -7.08 -20.31 -18.04
C MET A 1 -8.26 -21.29 -18.04
N CYS A 2 -8.06 -22.52 -18.52
CA CYS A 2 -9.10 -23.56 -18.53
C CYS A 2 -8.81 -24.57 -17.42
N VAL A 3 -9.82 -24.89 -16.60
CA VAL A 3 -9.73 -25.84 -15.50
C VAL A 3 -10.86 -26.86 -15.57
N SER A 4 -10.59 -28.08 -15.14
CA SER A 4 -11.60 -29.13 -15.05
C SER A 4 -12.49 -28.92 -13.82
N SER A 5 -13.80 -28.86 -14.00
CA SER A 5 -14.77 -28.81 -12.90
C SER A 5 -15.07 -30.21 -12.36
N TYR A 6 -15.66 -30.31 -11.15
CA TYR A 6 -16.06 -31.58 -10.52
C TYR A 6 -17.00 -32.46 -11.37
N GLY A 7 -17.68 -31.88 -12.37
CA GLY A 7 -18.51 -32.60 -13.34
C GLY A 7 -17.80 -33.03 -14.63
N GLY A 8 -16.47 -32.92 -14.72
CA GLY A 8 -15.68 -33.29 -15.91
C GLY A 8 -15.75 -32.30 -17.08
N LEU A 9 -16.62 -31.28 -17.01
CA LEU A 9 -16.71 -30.23 -18.02
C LEU A 9 -15.63 -29.16 -17.82
N PRO A 10 -15.01 -28.67 -18.91
CA PRO A 10 -14.04 -27.59 -18.84
C PRO A 10 -14.72 -26.27 -18.48
N LYS A 11 -14.09 -25.48 -17.60
CA LYS A 11 -14.53 -24.14 -17.21
C LYS A 11 -13.37 -23.16 -17.34
N CYS A 12 -13.63 -21.97 -17.88
CA CYS A 12 -12.66 -20.89 -17.86
C CYS A 12 -12.66 -20.19 -16.49
N VAL A 13 -11.46 -19.90 -16.00
CA VAL A 13 -11.23 -19.04 -14.83
C VAL A 13 -10.17 -18.00 -15.20
N CYS A 14 -10.20 -16.85 -14.53
CA CYS A 14 -9.26 -15.76 -14.77
C CYS A 14 -8.19 -15.72 -13.67
N ALA A 15 -7.03 -15.17 -14.02
CA ALA A 15 -6.00 -14.86 -13.03
C ALA A 15 -6.50 -13.79 -12.06
N ALA A 16 -5.86 -13.69 -10.89
CA ALA A 16 -6.18 -12.63 -9.94
C ALA A 16 -6.01 -11.24 -10.59
N GLY A 17 -6.95 -10.33 -10.34
CA GLY A 17 -7.01 -9.01 -10.99
C GLY A 17 -7.72 -9.01 -12.35
N TYR A 18 -8.39 -10.11 -12.71
CA TYR A 18 -9.18 -10.20 -13.94
C TYR A 18 -10.55 -10.84 -13.67
N GLN A 19 -11.58 -10.35 -14.37
CA GLN A 19 -12.94 -10.86 -14.30
C GLN A 19 -13.35 -11.57 -15.60
N LEU A 20 -13.98 -12.74 -15.44
CA LEU A 20 -14.53 -13.50 -16.54
C LEU A 20 -15.77 -12.79 -17.08
N GLN A 21 -15.76 -12.50 -18.38
CA GLN A 21 -16.86 -11.88 -19.09
C GLN A 21 -18.03 -12.85 -19.25
N VAL A 22 -19.18 -12.30 -19.65
CA VAL A 22 -20.44 -13.04 -19.82
C VAL A 22 -20.32 -14.15 -20.87
N ASP A 23 -19.38 -14.04 -21.80
CA ASP A 23 -19.06 -15.07 -22.79
C ASP A 23 -18.45 -16.35 -22.18
N GLY A 24 -18.10 -16.32 -20.89
CA GLY A 24 -17.52 -17.43 -20.17
C GLY A 24 -16.11 -17.81 -20.63
N ARG A 25 -15.42 -16.94 -21.38
CA ARG A 25 -14.11 -17.23 -21.99
C ARG A 25 -13.12 -16.07 -21.91
N SER A 26 -13.59 -14.84 -22.00
CA SER A 26 -12.73 -13.65 -22.02
C SER A 26 -12.49 -13.13 -20.60
N CYS A 27 -11.24 -12.78 -20.30
CA CYS A 27 -10.85 -12.17 -19.02
C CYS A 27 -10.51 -10.70 -19.26
N VAL A 28 -11.11 -9.80 -18.47
CA VAL A 28 -10.84 -8.36 -18.53
C VAL A 28 -10.25 -7.90 -17.21
N ASP A 29 -9.26 -7.00 -17.27
CA ASP A 29 -8.63 -6.42 -16.08
C ASP A 29 -9.72 -5.75 -15.22
N ASP A 30 -9.78 -6.12 -13.94
CA ASP A 30 -10.80 -5.58 -13.02
C ASP A 30 -10.32 -4.31 -12.29
N GLY A 31 -9.14 -3.80 -12.66
CA GLY A 31 -8.50 -2.64 -12.08
C GLY A 31 -7.86 -2.89 -10.72
N LYS A 32 -7.96 -4.11 -10.17
CA LYS A 32 -7.52 -4.42 -8.81
C LYS A 32 -6.18 -5.14 -8.82
N TYR A 33 -5.44 -4.93 -7.74
CA TYR A 33 -4.26 -5.74 -7.47
C TYR A 33 -4.66 -7.08 -6.82
N PRO A 34 -4.01 -8.19 -7.24
CA PRO A 34 -4.12 -9.46 -6.54
C PRO A 34 -3.83 -9.32 -5.05
N THR A 35 -4.65 -9.96 -4.21
CA THR A 35 -4.45 -10.06 -2.76
C THR A 35 -4.26 -11.53 -2.35
N PRO A 36 -3.42 -11.82 -1.33
CA PRO A 36 -2.57 -10.89 -0.58
C PRO A 36 -1.39 -10.36 -1.40
N MET A 37 -0.82 -9.23 -0.99
CA MET A 37 0.34 -8.61 -1.63
C MET A 37 1.26 -7.99 -0.59
N PHE A 38 2.55 -7.92 -0.92
CA PHE A 38 3.55 -7.17 -0.16
C PHE A 38 3.83 -5.85 -0.86
N VAL A 39 3.76 -4.75 -0.13
CA VAL A 39 4.04 -3.40 -0.64
C VAL A 39 5.32 -2.90 -0.01
N TYR A 40 6.21 -2.33 -0.82
CA TYR A 40 7.49 -1.79 -0.38
C TYR A 40 7.83 -0.51 -1.14
N SER A 41 8.68 0.30 -0.52
CA SER A 41 9.30 1.46 -1.15
C SER A 41 10.71 1.13 -1.59
N ILE A 42 11.10 1.53 -2.80
CA ILE A 42 12.47 1.41 -3.31
C ILE A 42 12.85 2.67 -4.08
N GLY A 43 13.93 3.34 -3.65
CA GLY A 43 14.40 4.59 -4.26
C GLY A 43 13.30 5.66 -4.34
N THR A 44 12.79 5.90 -5.55
CA THR A 44 11.75 6.89 -5.87
C THR A 44 10.41 6.25 -6.25
N ALA A 45 10.19 4.99 -5.88
CA ALA A 45 9.00 4.24 -6.26
C ALA A 45 8.35 3.48 -5.09
N LEU A 46 7.04 3.28 -5.19
CA LEU A 46 6.29 2.29 -4.43
C LEU A 46 5.93 1.13 -5.34
N CYS A 47 6.26 -0.06 -4.87
CA CYS A 47 6.17 -1.27 -5.64
C CYS A 47 5.54 -2.39 -4.82
N ARG A 48 5.12 -3.42 -5.52
CA ARG A 48 4.45 -4.57 -4.92
C ARG A 48 4.86 -5.87 -5.59
N PHE A 49 4.72 -6.96 -4.85
CA PHE A 49 4.62 -8.28 -5.44
C PHE A 49 3.44 -9.05 -4.81
N PRO A 50 2.79 -9.95 -5.56
CA PRO A 50 1.66 -10.72 -5.04
C PRO A 50 2.16 -11.85 -4.13
N GLY A 51 1.30 -12.32 -3.22
CA GLY A 51 1.67 -13.34 -2.24
C GLY A 51 2.05 -14.70 -2.84
N ASN A 52 1.61 -14.99 -4.06
CA ASN A 52 1.98 -16.20 -4.80
C ASN A 52 3.26 -16.02 -5.64
N LEU A 53 4.07 -14.97 -5.41
CA LEU A 53 5.35 -14.76 -6.10
C LEU A 53 6.23 -16.02 -6.17
N PRO A 54 6.36 -16.86 -5.13
CA PRO A 54 7.15 -18.09 -5.21
C PRO A 54 6.68 -19.10 -6.25
N ASP A 55 5.39 -19.06 -6.61
CA ASP A 55 4.76 -19.98 -7.57
C ASP A 55 4.67 -19.38 -8.99
N MET A 56 5.08 -18.12 -9.16
CA MET A 56 5.01 -17.43 -10.44
C MET A 56 6.29 -17.62 -11.26
N ASN A 57 6.13 -17.65 -12.58
CA ASN A 57 7.25 -17.56 -13.50
C ASN A 57 7.87 -16.16 -13.42
N LEU A 58 9.13 -16.07 -13.01
CA LEU A 58 9.84 -14.80 -12.81
C LEU A 58 10.27 -14.13 -14.12
N ASN A 59 10.14 -14.80 -15.28
CA ASN A 59 10.54 -14.24 -16.57
C ASN A 59 9.77 -12.96 -16.94
N ASP A 60 8.52 -12.83 -16.47
CA ASP A 60 7.66 -11.67 -16.74
C ASP A 60 7.60 -10.68 -15.56
N VAL A 61 8.41 -10.88 -14.51
CA VAL A 61 8.41 -10.05 -13.31
C VAL A 61 9.59 -9.08 -13.36
N THR A 62 9.32 -7.87 -13.85
CA THR A 62 10.29 -6.76 -13.84
C THR A 62 9.92 -5.72 -12.79
N LEU A 63 10.89 -4.91 -12.37
CA LEU A 63 10.65 -3.82 -11.42
C LEU A 63 9.56 -2.85 -11.92
N ASP A 64 9.53 -2.55 -13.22
CA ASP A 64 8.53 -1.67 -13.83
C ASP A 64 7.11 -2.25 -13.74
N THR A 65 6.96 -3.57 -13.84
CA THR A 65 5.65 -4.24 -13.67
C THR A 65 5.18 -4.29 -12.22
N GLN A 66 6.12 -4.18 -11.26
CA GLN A 66 5.85 -4.21 -9.83
C GLN A 66 5.54 -2.83 -9.25
N CYS A 67 6.13 -1.77 -9.82
CA CYS A 67 5.99 -0.42 -9.32
C CYS A 67 4.71 0.25 -9.83
N PHE A 68 3.83 0.63 -8.90
CA PHE A 68 2.55 1.27 -9.23
C PHE A 68 2.57 2.78 -9.04
N LEU A 69 3.57 3.31 -8.34
CA LEU A 69 3.75 4.74 -8.17
C LEU A 69 5.23 5.10 -8.25
N THR A 70 5.58 5.93 -9.23
CA THR A 70 6.95 6.40 -9.46
C THR A 70 7.09 7.89 -9.14
N ASN A 71 8.29 8.44 -9.31
CA ASN A 71 8.60 9.86 -9.05
C ASN A 71 8.26 10.32 -7.62
N ARG A 72 8.40 9.42 -6.64
CA ARG A 72 8.30 9.72 -5.21
C ARG A 72 9.61 10.26 -4.69
N ARG A 73 9.56 11.08 -3.64
CA ARG A 73 10.73 11.78 -3.11
C ARG A 73 11.07 11.30 -1.71
N ALA A 74 11.74 10.14 -1.65
CA ALA A 74 12.19 9.46 -0.44
C ALA A 74 11.03 9.12 0.51
N VAL A 75 10.29 8.06 0.16
CA VAL A 75 9.28 7.48 1.06
C VAL A 75 9.99 6.87 2.26
N LEU A 76 9.55 7.23 3.47
CA LEU A 76 10.16 6.80 4.74
C LEU A 76 9.38 5.71 5.46
N ALA A 77 8.06 5.78 5.37
CA ALA A 77 7.17 4.90 6.12
C ALA A 77 5.91 4.61 5.31
N LEU A 78 5.38 3.42 5.51
CA LEU A 78 4.15 2.92 4.90
C LEU A 78 3.18 2.48 5.99
N GLY A 79 1.90 2.74 5.78
CA GLY A 79 0.79 2.19 6.57
C GLY A 79 -0.38 1.88 5.66
N ALA A 80 -1.28 0.98 6.03
CA ALA A 80 -2.40 0.61 5.17
C ALA A 80 -3.70 0.48 5.94
N ASN A 81 -4.78 0.99 5.36
CA ASN A 81 -6.14 0.60 5.71
C ASN A 81 -6.58 -0.50 4.74
N ILE A 82 -6.47 -1.75 5.17
CA ILE A 82 -6.77 -2.93 4.36
C ILE A 82 -8.27 -3.02 4.03
N ARG A 83 -9.16 -2.58 4.94
CA ARG A 83 -10.62 -2.62 4.72
C ARG A 83 -11.03 -1.72 3.56
N GLU A 84 -10.39 -0.57 3.45
CA GLU A 84 -10.66 0.40 2.39
C GLU A 84 -9.72 0.28 1.19
N ASN A 85 -8.78 -0.66 1.21
CA ASN A 85 -7.75 -0.84 0.19
C ASN A 85 -6.93 0.44 -0.08
N THR A 86 -6.54 1.15 0.99
CA THR A 86 -5.83 2.44 0.92
C THR A 86 -4.44 2.30 1.55
N LEU A 87 -3.40 2.73 0.83
CA LEU A 87 -2.04 2.86 1.33
C LEU A 87 -1.79 4.31 1.75
N TYR A 88 -1.13 4.49 2.88
CA TYR A 88 -0.64 5.75 3.42
C TYR A 88 0.88 5.72 3.42
N PHE A 89 1.51 6.84 3.09
CA PHE A 89 2.97 6.91 3.04
C PHE A 89 3.47 8.30 3.40
N ALA A 90 4.61 8.34 4.09
CA ALA A 90 5.28 9.57 4.49
C ALA A 90 6.45 9.86 3.55
N GLU A 91 6.52 11.07 3.00
CA GLU A 91 7.58 11.51 2.10
C GLU A 91 8.48 12.56 2.77
N ASN A 92 9.80 12.32 2.76
CA ASN A 92 10.74 13.20 3.43
C ASN A 92 10.92 14.54 2.71
N ALA A 93 10.98 14.53 1.37
CA ALA A 93 11.30 15.76 0.65
C ALA A 93 10.15 16.78 0.67
N THR A 94 8.91 16.29 0.64
CA THR A 94 7.70 17.12 0.69
C THR A 94 7.21 17.37 2.12
N LYS A 95 7.70 16.58 3.10
CA LYS A 95 7.23 16.60 4.49
C LYS A 95 5.70 16.42 4.54
N THR A 96 5.21 15.41 3.82
CA THR A 96 3.78 15.11 3.70
C THR A 96 3.48 13.68 4.11
N ILE A 97 2.28 13.46 4.63
CA ILE A 97 1.63 12.15 4.59
C ILE A 97 0.60 12.19 3.47
N SER A 98 0.71 11.22 2.58
CA SER A 98 -0.15 11.05 1.41
C SER A 98 -0.84 9.70 1.49
N LYS A 99 -1.98 9.57 0.80
CA LYS A 99 -2.69 8.30 0.63
C LYS A 99 -2.90 7.98 -0.85
N VAL A 100 -3.02 6.72 -1.20
CA VAL A 100 -3.37 6.25 -2.54
C VAL A 100 -4.18 4.96 -2.45
N LYS A 101 -5.16 4.78 -3.34
CA LYS A 101 -5.88 3.50 -3.46
C LYS A 101 -4.96 2.45 -4.06
N LEU A 102 -5.00 1.23 -3.52
CA LEU A 102 -4.25 0.08 -4.02
C LEU A 102 -4.98 -0.56 -5.21
N SER A 103 -5.19 0.23 -6.26
CA SER A 103 -5.80 -0.16 -7.53
C SER A 103 -4.98 0.44 -8.68
N ARG A 104 -5.16 -0.09 -9.90
CA ARG A 104 -4.42 0.36 -11.08
C ARG A 104 -4.83 1.77 -11.49
N GLY A 105 -3.85 2.62 -11.77
CA GLY A 105 -4.08 3.97 -12.32
C GLY A 105 -4.45 5.03 -11.27
N GLU A 106 -4.44 4.67 -9.99
CA GLU A 106 -4.77 5.59 -8.90
C GLU A 106 -3.65 6.60 -8.65
N SER A 107 -4.04 7.83 -8.34
CA SER A 107 -3.11 8.92 -8.03
C SER A 107 -3.09 9.22 -6.52
N PRO A 108 -1.94 9.66 -5.98
CA PRO A 108 -1.83 9.96 -4.57
C PRO A 108 -2.48 11.31 -4.22
N GLU A 109 -3.13 11.36 -3.06
CA GLU A 109 -3.71 12.56 -2.45
C GLU A 109 -2.91 12.90 -1.18
N ILE A 110 -2.53 14.17 -1.03
CA ILE A 110 -1.88 14.66 0.19
C ILE A 110 -2.97 14.88 1.25
N ILE A 111 -2.84 14.24 2.42
CA ILE A 111 -3.79 14.42 3.53
C ILE A 111 -3.24 15.31 4.64
N ILE A 112 -1.93 15.30 4.86
CA ILE A 112 -1.27 16.17 5.85
C ILE A 112 0.00 16.73 5.23
N GLY A 113 0.12 18.05 5.21
CA GLY A 113 1.34 18.76 4.88
C GLY A 113 2.11 19.22 6.12
N GLY A 114 3.39 19.58 5.93
CA GLY A 114 4.21 20.15 7.00
C GLY A 114 4.38 19.21 8.19
N THR A 115 4.69 17.94 7.94
CA THR A 115 4.90 16.90 8.97
C THR A 115 6.13 17.16 9.84
N GLY A 116 6.76 18.33 9.75
CA GLY A 116 8.01 18.64 10.42
C GLY A 116 9.19 17.93 9.76
N VAL A 117 10.37 18.50 9.94
CA VAL A 117 11.63 18.01 9.39
C VAL A 117 12.14 16.86 10.26
N VAL A 118 12.34 15.67 9.68
CA VAL A 118 13.16 14.57 10.27
C VAL A 118 14.65 14.80 9.91
N GLU A 119 15.12 16.04 10.02
CA GLU A 119 16.56 16.32 9.98
C GLU A 119 16.95 16.69 11.40
N ASP A 120 17.74 15.79 11.97
CA ASP A 120 18.22 15.77 13.34
C ASP A 120 17.11 15.83 14.40
N ARG A 121 16.59 14.65 14.78
CA ARG A 121 15.83 14.38 16.03
C ARG A 121 15.21 15.66 16.59
N GLY A 122 14.12 16.15 15.95
CA GLY A 122 13.63 17.50 16.20
C GLY A 122 13.69 17.83 17.68
N ILE A 123 14.23 19.00 18.04
CA ILE A 123 14.65 19.43 19.41
C ILE A 123 13.62 19.07 20.51
N ARG A 124 12.37 18.81 20.13
CA ARG A 124 11.34 18.13 20.93
C ARG A 124 10.68 16.99 20.14
N PRO A 125 11.14 15.73 20.28
CA PRO A 125 10.48 14.58 19.66
C PRO A 125 9.04 14.50 20.17
N ARG A 126 8.11 14.10 19.30
CA ARG A 126 6.69 13.97 19.65
C ARG A 126 6.04 12.86 18.83
N ILE A 127 4.99 12.27 19.37
CA ILE A 127 4.08 11.38 18.65
C ILE A 127 2.75 12.10 18.52
N GLU A 128 2.24 12.19 17.30
CA GLU A 128 0.96 12.85 17.00
C GLU A 128 -0.03 11.84 16.41
N ARG A 129 -1.32 12.13 16.55
CA ARG A 129 -2.40 11.34 15.94
C ARG A 129 -3.38 12.24 15.21
N SER A 130 -4.03 11.72 14.18
CA SER A 130 -5.11 12.36 13.43
C SER A 130 -6.09 11.29 12.94
N SER A 131 -7.24 11.74 12.44
CA SER A 131 -8.12 10.92 11.60
C SER A 131 -7.44 10.56 10.27
N LEU A 132 -7.97 9.56 9.55
CA LEU A 132 -7.45 9.10 8.25
C LEU A 132 -7.54 10.13 7.12
N ASP A 133 -8.35 11.17 7.31
CA ASP A 133 -8.48 12.34 6.42
C ASP A 133 -7.54 13.49 6.82
N GLY A 134 -6.72 13.31 7.87
CA GLY A 134 -5.81 14.32 8.40
C GLY A 134 -6.43 15.27 9.42
N THR A 135 -7.73 15.20 9.68
CA THR A 135 -8.41 16.07 10.66
C THR A 135 -8.10 15.68 12.11
N GLY A 136 -8.35 16.60 13.04
CA GLY A 136 -8.20 16.32 14.48
C GLY A 136 -6.77 16.02 14.92
N ARG A 137 -5.77 16.55 14.19
CA ARG A 137 -4.35 16.39 14.52
C ARG A 137 -4.06 16.93 15.92
N GLN A 138 -3.49 16.08 16.77
CA GLN A 138 -3.14 16.42 18.14
C GLN A 138 -1.85 15.73 18.57
N VAL A 139 -1.13 16.35 19.50
CA VAL A 139 0.02 15.72 20.16
C VAL A 139 -0.51 14.66 21.14
N PHE A 140 -0.02 13.44 20.99
CA PHE A 140 -0.40 12.30 21.83
C PHE A 140 0.65 12.01 22.90
N VAL A 141 1.94 12.10 22.55
CA VAL A 141 3.07 12.00 23.48
C VAL A 141 4.06 13.10 23.14
N LEU A 142 4.51 13.85 24.15
CA LEU A 142 5.43 14.98 24.00
C LEU A 142 6.72 14.79 24.82
N ASP A 143 6.61 14.17 25.97
CA ASP A 143 7.70 14.04 26.94
C ASP A 143 8.21 12.60 27.01
N ASP A 144 9.38 12.41 27.62
CA ASP A 144 10.05 11.11 27.79
C ASP A 144 10.29 10.32 26.50
N LEU A 145 10.43 11.03 25.38
CA LEU A 145 10.76 10.47 24.08
C LEU A 145 12.25 10.62 23.79
N GLY A 146 12.90 9.50 23.48
CA GLY A 146 14.27 9.49 22.96
C GLY A 146 14.31 9.87 21.47
N SER A 147 14.15 8.88 20.59
CA SER A 147 14.13 9.09 19.14
C SER A 147 13.21 8.07 18.49
N PRO A 148 11.88 8.27 18.55
CA PRO A 148 10.93 7.35 17.95
C PRO A 148 11.11 7.32 16.43
N ILE A 149 11.21 6.12 15.86
CA ILE A 149 11.38 5.89 14.40
C ILE A 149 10.27 4.97 13.87
N HIS A 150 9.97 3.89 14.61
CA HIS A 150 8.96 2.92 14.24
C HIS A 150 7.80 2.94 15.22
N LEU A 151 6.59 2.79 14.68
CA LEU A 151 5.36 2.70 15.46
C LEU A 151 4.49 1.58 14.86
N SER A 152 3.98 0.72 15.74
CA SER A 152 2.93 -0.24 15.43
C SER A 152 1.77 -0.05 16.41
N ILE A 153 0.57 -0.38 15.98
CA ILE A 153 -0.65 -0.30 16.79
C ILE A 153 -1.23 -1.71 16.87
N ASP A 154 -1.48 -2.18 18.08
CA ASP A 154 -2.22 -3.42 18.35
C ASP A 154 -3.63 -3.06 18.81
N TYR A 155 -4.62 -3.32 17.95
CA TYR A 155 -6.03 -3.03 18.22
C TYR A 155 -6.72 -4.09 19.09
N LEU A 156 -6.08 -5.24 19.35
CA LEU A 156 -6.73 -6.39 20.00
C LEU A 156 -6.55 -6.42 21.53
N THR A 157 -5.96 -5.38 22.11
CA THR A 157 -5.63 -5.33 23.55
C THR A 157 -6.76 -4.82 24.45
N ASP A 158 -7.98 -4.63 23.93
CA ASP A 158 -9.16 -4.30 24.75
C ASP A 158 -9.74 -5.57 25.42
N ARG A 159 -9.00 -6.12 26.39
CA ARG A 159 -9.43 -7.23 27.25
C ARG A 159 -9.84 -6.76 28.64
#